data_AF-A0A345R7L1-F1
#
_entry.id   AF-A0A345R7L1-F1
#
_cell.length_a   1.000
_cell.length_b   1.000
_cell.length_c   1.000
_cell.angle_alpha   90.00
_cell.angle_beta   90.00
_cell.angle_gamma   90.00
#
_symmetry.space_group_name_H-M   'P 1'
#
loop_
_entity.id
_entity.type
_entity.pdbx_description
1 polymer ?
#
loop_
_entity_poly.entity_id
_entity_poly.type
_entity_poly.pdbx_seq_one_letter_code
_entity_poly.pdbx_strand_id
1 'polypeptide(L)'
;MAITGPVILSTTKMVFETGKFIDLEMLHSQNSGGWGASGDVPVAQVFRVLGNPGPLRRGNMLCGDQPVTYMAAWNEENSGFETLGIAMFTGLDVPTGVAAQGICATYFFSMDALN
;
A
#
# COMPACT_ATOMS: atom_id res chain seq x y z
N MET A 1 -7.72 -13.39 7.57
CA MET A 1 -7.79 -12.36 8.65
C MET A 1 -6.92 -11.19 8.23
N ALA A 2 -7.39 -9.96 8.41
CA ALA A 2 -6.65 -8.77 7.96
C ALA A 2 -5.38 -8.52 8.79
N ILE A 3 -4.26 -8.24 8.11
CA ILE A 3 -2.96 -7.90 8.73
C ILE A 3 -3.01 -6.50 9.36
N THR A 4 -3.58 -5.54 8.63
CA THR A 4 -3.59 -4.11 9.00
C THR A 4 -4.81 -3.70 9.83
N GLY A 5 -5.97 -4.35 9.60
CA GLY A 5 -7.27 -3.76 9.96
C GLY A 5 -7.60 -2.54 9.07
N PRO A 6 -8.61 -1.73 9.43
CA PRO A 6 -8.82 -0.42 8.82
C PRO A 6 -7.57 0.45 8.92
N VAL A 7 -7.39 1.33 7.93
CA VAL A 7 -6.23 2.22 7.84
C VAL A 7 -6.70 3.64 7.56
N ILE A 8 -5.95 4.62 8.08
CA ILE A 8 -6.09 6.02 7.68
C ILE A 8 -4.86 6.34 6.85
N LEU A 9 -5.07 6.68 5.59
CA LEU A 9 -4.00 7.02 4.66
C LEU A 9 -4.02 8.52 4.35
N SER A 10 -2.85 9.14 4.39
CA SER A 10 -2.58 10.47 3.86
C SER A 10 -1.36 10.42 2.94
N THR A 11 -0.99 11.55 2.35
CA THR A 11 0.21 11.67 1.52
C THR A 11 1.52 11.62 2.31
N THR A 12 1.46 11.69 3.64
CA THR A 12 2.64 11.73 4.53
C THR A 12 2.67 10.61 5.57
N LYS A 13 1.58 9.85 5.73
CA LYS A 13 1.46 8.84 6.77
C LYS A 13 0.41 7.79 6.45
N MET A 14 0.67 6.56 6.87
CA MET A 14 -0.34 5.51 6.97
C MET A 14 -0.47 5.07 8.43
N VAL A 15 -1.65 5.21 8.99
CA VAL A 15 -1.98 4.81 10.37
C VAL A 15 -2.79 3.53 10.34
N PHE A 16 -2.37 2.53 11.10
CA PHE A 16 -3.02 1.22 11.21
C PHE A 16 -4.06 1.23 12.34
N GLU A 17 -5.03 0.30 12.30
CA GLU A 17 -6.06 0.11 13.35
C GLU A 17 -5.47 0.05 14.78
N THR A 18 -4.25 -0.49 14.89
CA THR A 18 -3.52 -0.61 16.16
C THR A 18 -2.98 0.71 16.73
N GLY A 19 -3.15 1.83 16.01
CA GLY A 19 -2.57 3.14 16.34
C GLY A 19 -1.10 3.31 15.91
N LYS A 20 -0.46 2.25 15.45
CA LYS A 20 0.89 2.29 14.86
C LYS A 20 0.85 2.95 13.49
N PHE A 21 2.01 3.41 13.00
CA PHE A 21 2.08 4.09 11.72
C PHE A 21 3.43 3.91 11.02
N ILE A 22 3.44 4.24 9.73
CA ILE A 22 4.62 4.52 8.93
C ILE A 22 4.53 5.93 8.39
N ASP A 23 5.66 6.62 8.30
CA ASP A 23 5.75 7.89 7.60
C ASP A 23 5.99 7.62 6.10
N LEU A 24 5.45 8.51 5.27
CA LEU A 24 5.50 8.40 3.81
C LEU A 24 6.13 9.65 3.23
N GLU A 25 7.04 9.45 2.28
CA GLU A 25 7.58 10.50 1.43
C GLU A 25 7.09 10.25 0.01
N MET A 26 6.23 11.14 -0.52
CA MET A 26 5.73 11.02 -1.88
C MET A 26 6.87 11.24 -2.88
N LEU A 27 7.14 10.23 -3.71
CA LEU A 27 8.12 10.32 -4.81
C LEU A 27 7.45 10.71 -6.11
N HIS A 28 6.31 10.09 -6.40
CA HIS A 28 5.55 10.31 -7.62
C HIS A 28 4.06 10.33 -7.31
N SER A 29 3.37 11.42 -7.68
CA SER A 29 1.92 11.52 -7.55
C SER A 29 1.16 10.81 -8.68
N GLN A 30 1.83 10.55 -9.81
CA GLN A 30 1.30 9.92 -11.03
C GLN A 30 2.42 9.08 -11.69
N ASN A 31 2.78 7.95 -11.08
CA ASN A 31 3.78 7.05 -11.66
C ASN A 31 3.12 6.14 -12.69
N SER A 32 3.50 6.25 -13.97
CA SER A 32 2.97 5.37 -15.02
C SER A 32 3.48 3.94 -14.85
N GLY A 33 2.60 2.95 -15.02
CA GLY A 33 2.96 1.55 -14.79
C GLY A 33 1.78 0.60 -14.94
N GLY A 34 2.03 -0.68 -14.66
CA GLY A 34 0.99 -1.71 -14.54
C GLY A 34 0.58 -1.87 -13.09
N TRP A 35 -0.40 -1.10 -12.65
CA TRP A 35 -0.95 -1.12 -11.28
C TRP A 35 -2.30 -1.82 -11.26
N GLY A 36 -2.97 -1.92 -10.12
CA GLY A 36 -4.21 -2.67 -10.04
C GLY A 36 -3.98 -4.13 -9.70
N ALA A 37 -5.04 -4.80 -9.23
CA ALA A 37 -5.01 -6.24 -9.01
C ALA A 37 -4.60 -7.02 -10.28
N SER A 38 -4.93 -6.50 -11.47
CA SER A 38 -4.64 -7.15 -12.75
C SER A 38 -3.54 -6.46 -13.59
N GLY A 39 -2.94 -5.37 -13.10
CA GLY A 39 -1.91 -4.63 -13.83
C GLY A 39 -2.46 -3.64 -14.87
N ASP A 40 -3.77 -3.39 -14.86
CA ASP A 40 -4.52 -2.58 -15.81
C ASP A 40 -4.71 -1.12 -15.38
N VAL A 41 -4.43 -0.78 -14.11
CA VAL A 41 -4.51 0.60 -13.64
C VAL A 41 -3.24 1.34 -14.10
N PRO A 42 -3.37 2.42 -14.90
CA PRO A 42 -2.23 2.99 -15.61
C PRO A 42 -1.33 3.87 -14.74
N VAL A 43 -1.83 4.34 -13.59
CA VAL A 43 -1.12 5.26 -12.70
C VAL A 43 -1.32 4.89 -11.23
N ALA A 44 -0.27 5.10 -10.44
CA ALA A 44 -0.34 5.03 -8.98
C ALA A 44 0.44 6.18 -8.35
N GLN A 45 0.11 6.50 -7.10
CA GLN A 45 0.97 7.28 -6.23
C GLN A 45 2.04 6.35 -5.65
N VAL A 46 3.31 6.74 -5.75
CA VAL A 46 4.43 5.98 -5.20
C VAL A 46 5.12 6.79 -4.13
N PHE A 47 5.36 6.13 -3.00
CA PHE A 47 5.94 6.69 -1.79
C PHE A 47 7.15 5.87 -1.38
N ARG A 48 8.16 6.55 -0.84
CA ARG A 48 9.16 5.93 0.03
C ARG A 48 8.54 5.75 1.41
N VAL A 49 8.71 4.56 1.98
CA VAL A 49 8.28 4.24 3.34
C VAL A 49 9.41 4.53 4.31
N LEU A 50 9.10 5.28 5.36
CA LEU A 50 10.03 5.64 6.41
C LEU A 50 9.61 4.95 7.71
N GLY A 51 10.54 4.17 8.26
CA GLY A 51 10.33 3.41 9.48
C GLY A 51 9.63 2.07 9.27
N ASN A 52 9.35 1.39 10.37
CA ASN A 52 8.69 0.09 10.41
C ASN A 52 7.61 0.17 11.50
N PRO A 53 6.34 -0.16 11.21
CA PRO A 53 5.30 -0.10 12.23
C PRO A 53 5.48 -1.20 13.29
N GLY A 54 6.38 -2.16 13.06
CA GLY A 54 6.53 -3.35 13.86
C GLY A 54 5.30 -4.25 13.75
N PRO A 55 5.06 -5.10 14.77
CA PRO A 55 3.95 -6.05 14.73
C PRO A 55 2.60 -5.33 14.72
N LEU A 56 1.72 -5.72 13.80
CA LEU A 56 0.33 -5.26 13.66
C LEU A 56 -0.63 -6.27 14.30
N ARG A 57 -1.83 -6.44 13.73
CA ARG A 57 -2.85 -7.32 14.30
C ARG A 57 -2.30 -8.73 14.44
N ARG A 58 -2.48 -9.30 15.64
CA ARG A 58 -2.06 -10.67 15.97
C ARG A 58 -0.55 -10.92 15.75
N GLY A 59 0.27 -9.88 15.84
CA GLY A 59 1.71 -9.99 15.68
C GLY A 59 2.19 -10.07 14.23
N ASN A 60 1.30 -9.92 13.24
CA ASN A 60 1.68 -9.95 11.82
C ASN A 60 2.51 -8.72 11.46
N MET A 61 3.54 -8.91 10.65
CA MET A 61 4.29 -7.81 10.03
C MET A 61 3.71 -7.46 8.67
N LEU A 62 3.94 -6.22 8.21
CA LEU A 62 3.45 -5.74 6.92
C LEU A 62 3.97 -6.57 5.74
N CYS A 63 5.27 -6.90 5.74
CA CYS A 63 5.92 -7.72 4.72
C CYS A 63 6.78 -8.84 5.34
N GLY A 64 6.26 -9.50 6.38
CA GLY A 64 7.03 -10.46 7.14
C GLY A 64 8.27 -9.81 7.76
N ASP A 65 9.42 -10.45 7.65
CA ASP A 65 10.67 -9.99 8.30
C ASP A 65 11.46 -8.99 7.43
N GLN A 66 10.99 -8.69 6.22
CA GLN A 66 11.68 -7.79 5.30
C GLN A 66 11.29 -6.33 5.56
N PRO A 67 12.26 -5.38 5.53
CA PRO A 67 11.95 -3.97 5.65
C PRO A 67 11.23 -3.47 4.40
N VAL A 68 10.07 -2.84 4.60
CA VAL A 68 9.32 -2.19 3.54
C VAL A 68 10.02 -0.88 3.18
N THR A 69 10.27 -0.68 1.89
CA THR A 69 11.01 0.49 1.38
C THR A 69 10.14 1.38 0.51
N TYR A 70 9.16 0.81 -0.20
CA TYR A 70 8.23 1.57 -1.04
C TYR A 70 6.79 1.11 -0.85
N MET A 71 5.88 2.04 -1.10
CA MET A 71 4.45 1.82 -1.15
C MET A 71 3.91 2.43 -2.44
N ALA A 72 3.06 1.69 -3.15
CA ALA A 72 2.23 2.24 -4.22
C ALA A 72 0.77 2.21 -3.80
N ALA A 73 0.03 3.28 -4.08
CA ALA A 73 -1.41 3.38 -3.83
C ALA A 73 -2.15 3.83 -5.09
N TRP A 74 -3.26 3.18 -5.40
CA TRP A 74 -4.10 3.51 -6.54
C TRP A 74 -5.57 3.30 -6.19
N ASN A 75 -6.46 4.00 -6.90
CA ASN A 75 -7.88 3.70 -6.88
C ASN A 75 -8.18 2.75 -8.03
N GLU A 76 -8.97 1.72 -7.75
CA GLU A 76 -9.55 0.85 -8.77
C GLU A 76 -11.03 0.64 -8.49
N GLU A 77 -11.83 0.53 -9.55
CA GLU A 77 -13.22 0.13 -9.45
C GLU A 77 -13.31 -1.36 -9.77
N ASN A 78 -13.83 -2.15 -8.84
CA ASN A 78 -14.10 -3.56 -9.08
C ASN A 78 -15.56 -3.87 -8.79
N SER A 79 -16.26 -4.37 -9.81
CA SER A 79 -17.66 -4.81 -9.71
C SER A 79 -18.60 -3.72 -9.15
N GLY A 80 -18.35 -2.45 -9.50
CA GLY A 80 -19.16 -1.29 -9.07
C GLY A 80 -18.80 -0.71 -7.70
N PHE A 81 -17.71 -1.17 -7.07
CA PHE A 81 -17.22 -0.65 -5.79
C PHE A 81 -15.85 -0.01 -5.97
N GLU A 82 -15.69 1.20 -5.44
CA GLU A 82 -14.41 1.90 -5.44
C GLU A 82 -13.52 1.34 -4.32
N THR A 83 -12.31 0.91 -4.70
CA THR A 83 -11.36 0.26 -3.81
C THR A 83 -10.03 1.00 -3.88
N LEU A 84 -9.44 1.22 -2.71
CA LEU A 84 -8.05 1.65 -2.57
C LEU A 84 -7.15 0.42 -2.58
N GLY A 85 -6.39 0.26 -3.65
CA GLY A 85 -5.31 -0.72 -3.72
C GLY A 85 -4.01 -0.15 -3.16
N ILE A 86 -3.32 -0.95 -2.35
CA ILE A 86 -2.00 -0.62 -1.81
C ILE A 86 -1.07 -1.81 -2.03
N ALA A 87 0.05 -1.58 -2.71
CA ALA A 87 1.15 -2.55 -2.80
C ALA A 87 2.35 -2.08 -1.98
N MET A 88 2.93 -2.99 -1.22
CA MET A 88 4.14 -2.78 -0.44
C MET A 88 5.29 -3.50 -1.11
N PHE A 89 6.45 -2.84 -1.16
CA PHE A 89 7.64 -3.34 -1.81
C PHE A 89 8.84 -3.30 -0.87
N THR A 90 9.73 -4.24 -1.11
CA THR A 90 11.08 -4.33 -0.55
C THR A 90 12.08 -4.05 -1.65
N GLY A 91 13.33 -3.75 -1.29
CA GLY A 91 14.41 -3.51 -2.24
C GLY A 91 14.74 -2.03 -2.42
N LEU A 92 15.64 -1.74 -3.37
CA LEU A 92 16.27 -0.43 -3.52
C LEU A 92 15.71 0.39 -4.68
N ASP A 93 15.07 -0.26 -5.64
CA ASP A 93 14.56 0.37 -6.85
C ASP A 93 13.11 0.80 -6.68
N VAL A 94 12.78 1.97 -7.22
CA VAL A 94 11.40 2.48 -7.21
C VAL A 94 10.54 1.58 -8.10
N PRO A 95 9.43 1.02 -7.61
CA PRO A 95 8.59 0.10 -8.38
C PRO A 95 7.87 0.83 -9.52
N THR A 96 7.62 0.11 -10.60
CA THR A 96 6.90 0.59 -11.81
C THR A 96 5.61 -0.20 -12.08
N GLY A 97 5.16 -1.02 -11.12
CA GLY A 97 3.95 -1.82 -11.25
C GLY A 97 3.87 -2.95 -10.21
N VAL A 98 2.72 -3.62 -10.13
CA VAL A 98 2.52 -4.76 -9.22
C VAL A 98 3.32 -6.00 -9.62
N ALA A 99 3.75 -6.10 -10.88
CA ALA A 99 4.64 -7.15 -11.37
C ALA A 99 6.13 -6.89 -11.07
N ALA A 100 6.46 -5.77 -10.43
CA ALA A 100 7.84 -5.45 -10.09
C ALA A 100 8.41 -6.49 -9.10
N GLN A 101 9.71 -6.77 -9.23
CA GLN A 101 10.42 -7.58 -8.25
C GLN A 101 10.37 -6.88 -6.89
N GLY A 102 10.25 -7.66 -5.82
CA GLY A 102 10.25 -7.13 -4.45
C GLY A 102 8.87 -6.75 -3.90
N ILE A 103 7.77 -6.91 -4.64
CA ILE A 103 6.43 -6.86 -4.06
C ILE A 103 6.31 -7.90 -2.94
N CYS A 104 5.87 -7.48 -1.77
CA CYS A 104 5.81 -8.33 -0.58
C CYS A 104 4.41 -8.45 0.02
N ALA A 105 3.56 -7.44 -0.20
CA ALA A 105 2.16 -7.51 0.17
C ALA A 105 1.31 -6.62 -0.75
N THR A 106 0.04 -7.00 -0.90
CA THR A 106 -0.98 -6.18 -1.54
C THR A 106 -2.23 -6.19 -0.68
N TYR A 107 -2.80 -5.01 -0.48
CA TYR A 107 -3.99 -4.79 0.34
C TYR A 107 -5.03 -4.03 -0.48
N PHE A 108 -6.29 -4.36 -0.25
CA PHE A 108 -7.42 -3.71 -0.88
C PHE A 108 -8.39 -3.27 0.20
N PHE A 109 -8.78 -2.00 0.17
CA PHE A 109 -9.70 -1.39 1.11
C PHE A 109 -10.90 -0.86 0.34
N SER A 110 -12.10 -1.34 0.63
CA SER A 110 -13.31 -0.69 0.10
C SER A 110 -13.37 0.73 0.65
N MET A 111 -13.61 1.69 -0.25
CA MET A 111 -13.78 3.09 0.08
C MET A 111 -15.26 3.46 0.26
N ASP A 112 -16.16 2.47 0.22
CA ASP A 112 -17.55 2.67 0.55
C ASP A 112 -17.66 3.01 2.03
N ALA A 113 -17.80 4.31 2.28
CA ALA A 113 -17.97 4.84 3.60
C ALA A 113 -19.20 4.21 4.25
N LEU A 114 -19.02 3.87 5.53
CA LEU A 114 -20.06 3.73 6.54
C LEU A 114 -21.33 4.53 6.17
N ASN A 115 -22.37 3.84 5.70
CA ASN A 115 -23.73 4.32 5.82
C ASN A 115 -24.22 4.04 7.24
#